data_AF-A0A941WVX9-F1
#
_entry.id   AF-A0A941WVX9-F1
#
_cell.length_a   1.000
_cell.length_b   1.000
_cell.length_c   1.000
_cell.angle_alpha   90.00
_cell.angle_beta   90.00
_cell.angle_gamma   90.00
#
_symmetry.space_group_name_H-M   'P 1'
#
loop_
_entity.id
_entity.type
_entity.pdbx_description
1 polymer ?
#
loop_
_entity_poly.entity_id
_entity_poly.type
_entity_poly.pdbx_seq_one_letter_code
_entity_poly.pdbx_strand_id
1 'polypeptide(L)'
;MTKSKTQRIIAILLAVAAVALIALGFIYMPQRNAQSGRDALDALRIRTLLNATGEGVVESYVAIAKEEASTKAREEGLGMSALREAVAKAEEEARAQHTGTSVDYDTVNTDALVPALETYTATLSAYYRAADAAQQAYIEEHMPEAEAAAEAEREAKLAAGQEVSEDEEVTVDMSGFVATDEMNALMAEADEAFLAVGEALKDIYPVLDDAALETLHDTIQAIVYQSGDDFTTQYDRYMDAGSGEALSNTTTAFFIRYADDLIYCGVALILAALALLFSRTLVVKLGIPRIIISLFFILLCLLALLYDLSLSTLLSNSVVRMGMNAIMVLAMVPGIQCGISLNLGLPIGLVAGLIGGLMTIEFGIPGWGGFLFAIAVGAAIAAVAGWLYGLLLNRLKGEEMSVTTYVGFSI
;
A
#
# COMPACT_ATOMS: atom_id res chain seq x y z
N MET A 1 30.78 37.44 13.36
CA MET A 1 31.07 36.22 12.56
C MET A 1 30.31 36.32 11.25
N THR A 2 30.99 36.25 10.10
CA THR A 2 30.35 36.40 8.78
C THR A 2 29.37 35.25 8.52
N LYS A 3 28.15 35.52 8.03
CA LYS A 3 27.07 34.54 7.78
C LYS A 3 27.54 33.21 7.12
N SER A 4 28.59 33.28 6.29
CA SER A 4 29.26 32.13 5.65
C SER A 4 29.88 31.12 6.64
N LYS A 5 30.46 31.57 7.76
CA LYS A 5 31.06 30.68 8.76
C LYS A 5 29.99 29.89 9.52
N THR A 6 28.89 30.54 9.90
CA THR A 6 27.76 29.89 10.59
C THR A 6 27.08 28.87 9.68
N GLN A 7 26.85 29.19 8.39
CA GLN A 7 26.29 28.26 7.42
C GLN A 7 27.16 27.01 7.22
N ARG A 8 28.48 27.16 7.14
CA ARG A 8 29.41 26.02 7.04
C ARG A 8 29.39 25.14 8.28
N ILE A 9 29.35 25.73 9.47
CA ILE A 9 29.26 24.99 10.74
C ILE A 9 27.96 24.17 10.77
N ILE A 10 26.82 24.80 10.44
CA ILE A 10 25.52 24.11 10.38
C ILE A 10 25.55 22.96 9.37
N ALA A 11 26.09 23.18 8.16
CA ALA A 11 26.16 22.14 7.15
C ALA A 11 27.08 20.96 7.57
N ILE A 12 28.18 21.24 8.27
CA ILE A 12 29.05 20.18 8.82
C ILE A 12 28.32 19.40 9.90
N LEU A 13 27.59 20.06 10.81
CA LEU A 13 26.80 19.39 11.84
C LEU A 13 25.70 18.51 11.21
N LEU A 14 25.00 19.00 10.19
CA LEU A 14 24.00 18.24 9.46
C LEU A 14 24.63 17.03 8.75
N ALA A 15 25.80 17.20 8.14
CA ALA A 15 26.51 16.08 7.49
C ALA A 15 26.98 15.02 8.50
N VAL A 16 27.45 15.43 9.68
CA VAL A 16 27.83 14.50 10.76
C VAL A 16 26.61 13.75 11.29
N ALA A 17 25.51 14.46 11.56
CA ALA A 17 24.26 13.85 11.96
C ALA A 17 23.75 12.87 10.90
N ALA A 18 23.84 13.24 9.61
CA ALA A 18 23.44 12.39 8.51
C ALA A 18 24.24 11.08 8.45
N VAL A 19 25.57 11.16 8.57
CA VAL A 19 26.43 9.97 8.57
C VAL A 19 26.11 9.08 9.76
N ALA A 20 25.83 9.65 10.93
CA ALA A 20 25.41 8.88 12.10
C ALA A 20 24.08 8.15 11.86
N LEU A 21 23.06 8.82 11.30
CA LEU A 21 21.78 8.19 10.98
C LEU A 21 21.91 7.07 9.93
N ILE A 22 22.66 7.32 8.86
CA ILE A 22 22.92 6.31 7.82
C ILE A 22 23.67 5.11 8.39
N ALA A 23 24.69 5.35 9.22
CA ALA A 23 25.45 4.28 9.86
C ALA A 23 24.55 3.45 10.80
N LEU A 24 23.69 4.09 11.59
CA LEU A 24 22.71 3.40 12.43
C LEU A 24 21.76 2.56 11.58
N GLY A 25 21.19 3.14 10.52
CA GLY A 25 20.33 2.42 9.58
C GLY A 25 21.00 1.17 9.01
N PHE A 26 22.23 1.28 8.50
CA PHE A 26 22.98 0.12 7.99
C PHE A 26 23.35 -0.92 9.05
N ILE A 27 23.50 -0.53 10.32
CA ILE A 27 23.79 -1.45 11.42
C ILE A 27 22.53 -2.23 11.84
N TYR A 28 21.36 -1.57 11.84
CA TYR A 28 20.12 -2.16 12.36
C TYR A 28 19.22 -2.76 11.29
N MET A 29 19.34 -2.37 10.01
CA MET A 29 18.56 -2.96 8.91
C MET A 29 18.80 -4.49 8.78
N PRO A 30 20.04 -5.02 8.82
CA PRO A 30 20.25 -6.47 8.77
C PRO A 30 19.74 -7.20 10.02
N GLN A 31 19.59 -6.48 11.15
CA GLN A 31 19.13 -7.07 12.39
C GLN A 31 17.65 -7.46 12.36
N ARG A 32 16.87 -6.93 11.41
CA ARG A 32 15.48 -7.37 11.15
C ARG A 32 15.39 -8.87 10.90
N ASN A 33 16.38 -9.42 10.19
CA ASN A 33 16.45 -10.85 9.87
C ASN A 33 17.35 -11.65 10.83
N ALA A 34 18.06 -10.96 11.72
CA ALA A 34 18.91 -11.57 12.73
C ALA A 34 18.08 -12.01 13.96
N GLN A 35 18.73 -12.71 14.88
CA GLN A 35 18.08 -13.22 16.09
C GLN A 35 17.37 -12.13 16.89
N SER A 36 17.98 -10.96 17.06
CA SER A 36 17.39 -9.86 17.82
C SER A 36 16.08 -9.32 17.24
N GLY A 37 15.95 -9.29 15.90
CA GLY A 37 14.70 -8.92 15.23
C GLY A 37 13.64 -10.00 15.40
N ARG A 38 14.03 -11.27 15.25
CA ARG A 38 13.11 -12.42 15.44
C ARG A 38 12.60 -12.48 16.88
N ASP A 39 13.49 -12.41 17.87
CA ASP A 39 13.12 -12.41 19.29
C ASP A 39 12.14 -11.27 19.61
N ALA A 40 12.33 -10.09 19.03
CA ALA A 40 11.43 -8.96 19.21
C ALA A 40 10.05 -9.22 18.59
N LEU A 41 9.99 -9.76 17.38
CA LEU A 41 8.72 -10.12 16.74
C LEU A 41 8.03 -11.27 17.46
N ASP A 42 8.77 -12.29 17.90
CA ASP A 42 8.20 -13.44 18.60
C ASP A 42 7.59 -13.02 19.94
N ALA A 43 8.28 -12.17 20.70
CA ALA A 43 7.75 -11.61 21.95
C ALA A 43 6.45 -10.82 21.71
N LEU A 44 6.44 -9.96 20.68
CA LEU A 44 5.28 -9.16 20.31
C LEU A 44 4.11 -10.02 19.79
N ARG A 45 4.39 -11.03 18.96
CA ARG A 45 3.40 -11.96 18.42
C ARG A 45 2.78 -12.80 19.51
N ILE A 46 3.60 -13.40 20.38
CA ILE A 46 3.13 -14.21 21.51
C ILE A 46 2.23 -13.37 22.41
N ARG A 47 2.65 -12.15 22.76
CA ARG A 47 1.82 -11.24 23.58
C ARG A 47 0.48 -10.93 22.92
N THR A 48 0.49 -10.64 21.62
CA THR A 48 -0.73 -10.34 20.85
C THR A 48 -1.66 -11.55 20.78
N LEU A 49 -1.10 -12.73 20.55
CA LEU A 49 -1.82 -13.98 20.46
C LEU A 49 -2.42 -14.40 21.82
N LEU A 50 -1.67 -14.23 22.90
CA LEU A 50 -2.16 -14.48 24.26
C LEU A 50 -3.26 -13.50 24.65
N ASN A 51 -3.14 -12.21 24.29
CA ASN A 51 -4.21 -11.23 24.47
C ASN A 51 -5.49 -11.65 23.74
N ALA A 52 -5.38 -11.99 22.44
CA ALA A 52 -6.52 -12.37 21.61
C ALA A 52 -7.17 -13.69 22.06
N THR A 53 -6.34 -14.68 22.40
CA THR A 53 -6.82 -15.97 22.90
C THR A 53 -7.48 -15.79 24.27
N GLY A 54 -6.86 -15.00 25.15
CA GLY A 54 -7.39 -14.65 26.47
C GLY A 54 -8.75 -13.98 26.40
N GLU A 55 -8.92 -13.02 25.48
CA GLU A 55 -10.22 -12.38 25.20
C GLU A 55 -11.25 -13.38 24.66
N GLY A 56 -10.82 -14.26 23.75
CA GLY A 56 -11.66 -15.31 23.15
C GLY A 56 -12.20 -16.32 24.16
N VAL A 57 -11.42 -16.67 25.18
CA VAL A 57 -11.85 -17.64 26.22
C VAL A 57 -12.63 -17.00 27.37
N VAL A 58 -12.81 -15.67 27.41
CA VAL A 58 -13.59 -15.03 28.48
C VAL A 58 -15.02 -15.58 28.51
N GLU A 59 -15.64 -15.79 27.35
CA GLU A 59 -17.01 -16.32 27.29
C GLU A 59 -17.11 -17.76 27.80
N SER A 60 -16.12 -18.60 27.53
CA SER A 60 -16.08 -19.97 28.07
C SER A 60 -15.84 -19.99 29.58
N TYR A 61 -14.99 -19.12 30.12
CA TYR A 61 -14.86 -18.93 31.58
C TYR A 61 -16.16 -18.47 32.23
N VAL A 62 -16.86 -17.51 31.61
CA VAL A 62 -18.16 -17.02 32.10
C VAL A 62 -19.22 -18.13 32.06
N ALA A 63 -19.23 -18.96 31.01
CA ALA A 63 -20.17 -20.08 30.91
C ALA A 63 -19.94 -21.12 32.01
N ILE A 64 -18.69 -21.50 32.29
CA ILE A 64 -18.34 -22.42 33.38
C ILE A 64 -18.77 -21.85 34.73
N ALA A 65 -18.44 -20.58 35.00
CA ALA A 65 -18.81 -19.94 36.26
C ALA A 65 -20.34 -19.86 36.46
N LYS A 66 -21.10 -19.61 35.39
CA LYS A 66 -22.57 -19.66 35.41
C LYS A 66 -23.08 -21.06 35.72
N GLU A 67 -22.48 -22.09 35.13
CA GLU A 67 -22.87 -23.48 35.35
C GLU A 67 -22.59 -23.90 36.80
N GLU A 68 -21.38 -23.65 37.32
CA GLU A 68 -21.01 -23.93 38.72
C GLU A 68 -21.91 -23.18 39.72
N ALA A 69 -22.22 -21.93 39.46
CA ALA A 69 -23.14 -21.17 40.30
C ALA A 69 -24.57 -21.74 40.25
N SER A 70 -25.00 -22.22 39.08
CA SER A 70 -26.32 -22.82 38.91
C SER A 70 -26.45 -24.17 39.59
N THR A 71 -25.42 -25.01 39.55
CA THR A 71 -25.38 -26.33 40.19
C THR A 71 -25.34 -26.17 41.70
N LYS A 72 -24.46 -25.30 42.21
CA LYS A 72 -24.38 -24.98 43.64
C LYS A 72 -25.69 -24.41 44.19
N ALA A 73 -26.34 -23.50 43.46
CA ALA A 73 -27.64 -22.95 43.86
C ALA A 73 -28.77 -24.00 43.87
N ARG A 74 -28.71 -24.99 42.97
CA ARG A 74 -29.66 -26.12 42.94
C ARG A 74 -29.40 -27.11 44.08
N GLU A 75 -28.14 -27.38 44.42
CA GLU A 75 -27.74 -28.24 45.53
C GLU A 75 -28.12 -27.64 46.89
N GLU A 76 -27.99 -26.33 47.04
CA GLU A 76 -28.42 -25.58 48.23
C GLU A 76 -29.94 -25.38 48.31
N GLY A 77 -30.70 -25.80 47.28
CA GLY A 77 -32.17 -25.72 47.25
C GLY A 77 -32.72 -24.28 47.14
N LEU A 78 -31.94 -23.35 46.58
CA LEU A 78 -32.31 -21.94 46.48
C LEU A 78 -33.49 -21.72 45.51
N GLY A 79 -34.34 -20.73 45.83
CA GLY A 79 -35.45 -20.33 44.97
C GLY A 79 -34.99 -19.67 43.66
N MET A 80 -35.86 -19.66 42.64
CA MET A 80 -35.52 -19.16 41.29
C MET A 80 -34.97 -17.73 41.22
N SER A 81 -35.30 -16.85 42.18
CA SER A 81 -34.74 -15.50 42.26
C SER A 81 -33.28 -15.51 42.75
N ALA A 82 -32.98 -16.28 43.80
CA ALA A 82 -31.64 -16.41 44.36
C ALA A 82 -30.70 -17.15 43.41
N LEU A 83 -31.22 -18.11 42.63
CA LEU A 83 -30.45 -18.76 41.56
C LEU A 83 -30.05 -17.76 40.45
N ARG A 84 -30.96 -16.88 40.02
CA ARG A 84 -30.65 -15.84 39.03
C ARG A 84 -29.63 -14.84 39.55
N GLU A 85 -29.73 -14.45 40.82
CA GLU A 85 -28.78 -13.54 41.47
C GLU A 85 -27.39 -14.17 41.61
N ALA A 86 -27.30 -15.45 42.00
CA ALA A 86 -26.04 -16.18 42.10
C ALA A 86 -25.36 -16.36 40.74
N VAL A 87 -26.12 -16.70 39.69
CA VAL A 87 -25.60 -16.85 38.33
C VAL A 87 -25.15 -15.50 37.75
N ALA A 88 -25.92 -14.42 37.98
CA ALA A 88 -25.55 -13.07 37.54
C ALA A 88 -24.29 -12.55 38.26
N LYS A 89 -24.15 -12.83 39.55
CA LYS A 89 -22.96 -12.48 40.33
C LYS A 89 -21.73 -13.27 39.86
N ALA A 90 -21.87 -14.57 39.60
CA ALA A 90 -20.79 -15.39 39.06
C ALA A 90 -20.37 -14.95 37.65
N GLU A 91 -21.33 -14.53 36.82
CA GLU A 91 -21.04 -13.92 35.51
C GLU A 91 -20.23 -12.62 35.66
N GLU A 92 -20.66 -11.71 36.54
CA GLU A 92 -19.98 -10.44 36.76
C GLU A 92 -18.57 -10.65 37.34
N GLU A 93 -18.42 -11.56 38.29
CA GLU A 93 -17.12 -11.91 38.90
C GLU A 93 -16.18 -12.59 37.89
N ALA A 94 -16.66 -13.56 37.11
CA ALA A 94 -15.86 -14.22 36.08
C ALA A 94 -15.44 -13.22 34.99
N ARG A 95 -16.36 -12.37 34.54
CA ARG A 95 -16.03 -11.33 33.57
C ARG A 95 -15.05 -10.32 34.17
N ALA A 96 -15.20 -9.90 35.42
CA ALA A 96 -14.24 -8.98 36.06
C ALA A 96 -12.84 -9.60 36.27
N GLN A 97 -12.76 -10.90 36.51
CA GLN A 97 -11.48 -11.61 36.69
C GLN A 97 -10.76 -11.88 35.36
N HIS A 98 -11.51 -12.09 34.28
CA HIS A 98 -10.96 -12.49 32.97
C HIS A 98 -11.01 -11.38 31.90
N THR A 99 -11.72 -10.27 32.15
CA THR A 99 -11.73 -9.09 31.27
C THR A 99 -10.70 -8.07 31.74
N GLY A 100 -9.75 -7.73 30.88
CA GLY A 100 -8.82 -6.62 31.12
C GLY A 100 -7.74 -6.84 32.18
N THR A 101 -7.69 -8.01 32.83
CA THR A 101 -6.51 -8.41 33.61
C THR A 101 -5.63 -9.26 32.72
N SER A 102 -4.53 -8.64 32.27
CA SER A 102 -3.42 -9.29 31.59
C SER A 102 -3.14 -10.66 32.21
N VAL A 103 -3.08 -11.68 31.37
CA VAL A 103 -2.29 -12.89 31.64
C VAL A 103 -1.01 -12.47 32.36
N ASP A 104 -0.60 -13.16 33.42
CA ASP A 104 0.69 -12.84 34.03
C ASP A 104 1.81 -13.34 33.12
N TYR A 105 2.19 -12.48 32.18
CA TYR A 105 3.13 -12.78 31.11
C TYR A 105 4.53 -13.16 31.61
N ASP A 106 4.85 -12.81 32.86
CA ASP A 106 6.13 -13.16 33.47
C ASP A 106 6.14 -14.61 33.98
N THR A 107 4.97 -15.24 34.16
CA THR A 107 4.84 -16.60 34.71
C THR A 107 4.23 -17.62 33.75
N VAL A 108 3.70 -17.20 32.60
CA VAL A 108 3.21 -18.11 31.57
C VAL A 108 4.36 -18.79 30.83
N ASN A 109 4.33 -20.13 30.79
CA ASN A 109 5.25 -20.92 29.99
C ASN A 109 4.85 -20.88 28.52
N THR A 110 5.67 -20.25 27.69
CA THR A 110 5.47 -20.14 26.23
C THR A 110 6.47 -20.98 25.44
N ASP A 111 7.25 -21.84 26.09
CA ASP A 111 8.34 -22.60 25.47
C ASP A 111 7.84 -23.53 24.34
N ALA A 112 6.63 -24.11 24.51
CA ALA A 112 6.00 -24.95 23.50
C ALA A 112 5.36 -24.13 22.36
N LEU A 113 4.96 -22.89 22.65
CA LEU A 113 4.27 -22.01 21.71
C LEU A 113 5.23 -21.42 20.66
N VAL A 114 6.46 -21.08 21.07
CA VAL A 114 7.49 -20.51 20.16
C VAL A 114 7.73 -21.41 18.92
N PRO A 115 8.15 -22.69 19.04
CA PRO A 115 8.42 -23.53 17.87
C PRO A 115 7.16 -23.89 17.07
N ALA A 116 5.99 -23.95 17.73
CA ALA A 116 4.71 -24.17 17.05
C ALA A 116 4.37 -22.97 16.15
N LEU A 117 4.50 -21.74 16.67
CA LEU A 117 4.27 -20.52 15.90
C LEU A 117 5.30 -20.32 14.79
N GLU A 118 6.56 -20.67 14.99
CA GLU A 118 7.58 -20.64 13.92
C GLU A 118 7.18 -21.55 12.76
N THR A 119 6.76 -22.78 13.07
CA THR A 119 6.34 -23.77 12.05
C THR A 119 5.07 -23.30 11.32
N TYR A 120 4.10 -22.78 12.06
CA TYR A 120 2.86 -22.26 11.49
C TYR A 120 3.10 -21.01 10.63
N THR A 121 3.98 -20.11 11.05
CA THR A 121 4.37 -18.93 10.25
C THR A 121 5.08 -19.35 8.97
N ALA A 122 5.98 -20.34 9.04
CA ALA A 122 6.73 -20.81 7.88
C ALA A 122 5.79 -21.42 6.81
N THR A 123 4.85 -22.29 7.22
CA THR A 123 3.85 -22.91 6.34
C THR A 123 2.90 -21.88 5.73
N LEU A 124 2.35 -20.96 6.55
CA LEU A 124 1.51 -19.86 6.04
C LEU A 124 2.27 -18.97 5.06
N SER A 125 3.53 -18.60 5.35
CA SER A 125 4.32 -17.76 4.45
C SER A 125 4.61 -18.45 3.11
N ALA A 126 4.76 -19.78 3.11
CA ALA A 126 4.91 -20.56 1.89
C ALA A 126 3.60 -20.58 1.10
N TYR A 127 2.47 -20.81 1.77
CA TYR A 127 1.14 -20.76 1.17
C TYR A 127 0.88 -19.41 0.50
N TYR A 128 1.06 -18.29 1.21
CA TYR A 128 0.79 -16.97 0.64
C TYR A 128 1.73 -16.62 -0.53
N ARG A 129 3.00 -17.04 -0.48
CA ARG A 129 3.90 -16.86 -1.64
C ARG A 129 3.43 -17.65 -2.86
N ALA A 130 2.97 -18.88 -2.67
CA ALA A 130 2.40 -19.69 -3.76
C ALA A 130 1.09 -19.08 -4.27
N ALA A 131 0.24 -18.56 -3.38
CA ALA A 131 -0.99 -17.87 -3.70
C ALA A 131 -0.73 -16.60 -4.52
N ASP A 132 0.18 -15.73 -4.06
CA ASP A 132 0.53 -14.49 -4.75
C ASP A 132 1.10 -14.78 -6.15
N ALA A 133 1.97 -15.79 -6.26
CA ALA A 133 2.54 -16.20 -7.56
C ALA A 133 1.47 -16.75 -8.51
N ALA A 134 0.55 -17.58 -8.02
CA ALA A 134 -0.53 -18.14 -8.82
C ALA A 134 -1.55 -17.06 -9.23
N GLN A 135 -1.88 -16.14 -8.33
CA GLN A 135 -2.75 -15.00 -8.63
C GLN A 135 -2.10 -14.06 -9.66
N GLN A 136 -0.82 -13.75 -9.52
CA GLN A 136 -0.10 -12.94 -10.51
C GLN A 136 -0.05 -13.61 -11.89
N ALA A 137 0.20 -14.92 -11.95
CA ALA A 137 0.18 -15.65 -13.21
C ALA A 137 -1.22 -15.65 -13.85
N TYR A 138 -2.27 -15.82 -13.05
CA TYR A 138 -3.66 -15.74 -13.52
C TYR A 138 -4.00 -14.34 -14.03
N ILE A 139 -3.59 -13.29 -13.30
CA ILE A 139 -3.75 -11.90 -13.72
C ILE A 139 -3.04 -11.70 -15.06
N GLU A 140 -1.77 -12.09 -15.21
CA GLU A 140 -1.01 -11.92 -16.44
C GLU A 140 -1.64 -12.65 -17.64
N GLU A 141 -2.18 -13.86 -17.43
CA GLU A 141 -2.86 -14.62 -18.47
C GLU A 141 -4.18 -13.98 -18.92
N HIS A 142 -4.95 -13.41 -17.99
CA HIS A 142 -6.27 -12.83 -18.26
C HIS A 142 -6.26 -11.30 -18.45
N MET A 143 -5.12 -10.63 -18.23
CA MET A 143 -4.93 -9.20 -18.54
C MET A 143 -5.37 -8.83 -19.95
N PRO A 144 -4.98 -9.54 -21.04
CA PRO A 144 -5.40 -9.16 -22.39
C PRO A 144 -6.91 -9.27 -22.59
N GLU A 145 -7.57 -10.22 -21.93
CA GLU A 145 -9.04 -10.35 -21.99
C GLU A 145 -9.73 -9.24 -21.20
N ALA A 146 -9.19 -8.88 -20.04
CA ALA A 146 -9.69 -7.77 -19.22
C ALA A 146 -9.50 -6.43 -19.95
N GLU A 147 -8.37 -6.21 -20.62
CA GLU A 147 -8.11 -5.01 -21.43
C GLU A 147 -9.11 -4.90 -22.58
N ALA A 148 -9.34 -6.00 -23.30
CA ALA A 148 -10.32 -6.05 -24.39
C ALA A 148 -11.76 -5.81 -23.89
N ALA A 149 -12.12 -6.35 -22.72
CA ALA A 149 -13.42 -6.14 -22.11
C ALA A 149 -13.62 -4.68 -21.65
N ALA A 150 -12.60 -4.09 -21.02
CA ALA A 150 -12.61 -2.69 -20.61
C ALA A 150 -12.70 -1.75 -21.82
N GLU A 151 -11.99 -2.06 -22.91
CA GLU A 151 -12.10 -1.31 -24.16
C GLU A 151 -13.51 -1.40 -24.76
N ALA A 152 -14.11 -2.59 -24.80
CA ALA A 152 -15.48 -2.78 -25.28
C ALA A 152 -16.52 -2.05 -24.41
N GLU A 153 -16.35 -2.05 -23.09
CA GLU A 153 -17.22 -1.31 -22.16
C GLU A 153 -17.09 0.21 -22.38
N ARG A 154 -15.85 0.68 -22.55
CA ARG A 154 -15.56 2.08 -22.89
C ARG A 154 -16.21 2.50 -24.20
N GLU A 155 -16.11 1.68 -25.25
CA GLU A 155 -16.79 1.91 -26.52
C GLU A 155 -18.31 1.97 -26.36
N ALA A 156 -18.89 1.09 -25.56
CA ALA A 156 -20.32 1.07 -25.28
C ALA A 156 -20.79 2.32 -24.51
N LYS A 157 -20.02 2.77 -23.50
CA LYS A 157 -20.27 4.02 -22.77
C LYS A 157 -20.19 5.24 -23.70
N LEU A 158 -19.20 5.28 -24.59
CA LEU A 158 -19.08 6.33 -25.62
C LEU A 158 -20.30 6.33 -26.56
N ALA A 159 -20.72 5.16 -27.03
CA ALA A 159 -21.90 5.01 -27.89
C ALA A 159 -23.21 5.41 -27.19
N ALA A 160 -23.28 5.23 -25.86
CA ALA A 160 -24.38 5.65 -25.02
C ALA A 160 -24.32 7.14 -24.62
N GLY A 161 -23.28 7.87 -25.02
CA GLY A 161 -23.09 9.28 -24.67
C GLY A 161 -22.79 9.52 -23.19
N GLN A 162 -22.23 8.52 -22.49
CA GLN A 162 -21.81 8.63 -21.10
C GLN A 162 -20.36 9.10 -21.01
N GLU A 163 -20.03 9.87 -19.96
CA GLU A 163 -18.64 10.25 -19.68
C GLU A 163 -17.83 9.01 -19.33
N VAL A 164 -16.69 8.83 -20.01
CA VAL A 164 -15.73 7.76 -19.71
C VAL A 164 -14.53 8.38 -19.03
N SER A 165 -14.20 7.87 -17.84
CA SER A 165 -12.97 8.23 -17.12
C SER A 165 -11.74 7.80 -17.91
N GLU A 166 -10.76 8.69 -18.08
CA GLU A 166 -9.47 8.34 -18.69
C GLU A 166 -8.55 7.53 -17.75
N ASP A 167 -8.89 7.49 -16.46
CA ASP A 167 -8.09 6.85 -15.40
C ASP A 167 -8.69 5.49 -14.94
N GLU A 168 -9.51 4.82 -15.76
CA GLU A 168 -10.10 3.52 -15.40
C GLU A 168 -9.03 2.42 -15.48
N GLU A 169 -8.53 1.97 -14.32
CA GLU A 169 -7.58 0.86 -14.23
C GLU A 169 -8.27 -0.45 -14.62
N VAL A 170 -7.71 -1.16 -15.59
CA VAL A 170 -8.19 -2.48 -16.00
C VAL A 170 -7.90 -3.48 -14.89
N THR A 171 -8.96 -4.09 -14.36
CA THR A 171 -8.87 -5.11 -13.31
C THR A 171 -9.32 -6.45 -13.85
N VAL A 172 -8.54 -7.50 -13.55
CA VAL A 172 -8.89 -8.87 -13.92
C VAL A 172 -9.90 -9.41 -12.91
N ASP A 173 -10.97 -10.05 -13.41
CA ASP A 173 -11.91 -10.76 -12.56
C ASP A 173 -11.28 -12.03 -12.00
N MET A 174 -11.12 -12.06 -10.67
CA MET A 174 -10.56 -13.19 -9.93
C MET A 174 -11.61 -14.25 -9.55
N SER A 175 -12.89 -14.07 -9.90
CA SER A 175 -13.97 -15.00 -9.51
C SER A 175 -13.80 -16.42 -10.08
N GLY A 176 -13.08 -16.55 -11.20
CA GLY A 176 -12.74 -17.83 -11.84
C GLY A 176 -11.45 -18.48 -11.30
N PHE A 177 -10.71 -17.81 -10.42
CA PHE A 177 -9.46 -18.34 -9.87
C PHE A 177 -9.73 -19.53 -8.94
N VAL A 178 -9.06 -20.65 -9.20
CA VAL A 178 -9.12 -21.86 -8.38
C VAL A 178 -7.74 -22.11 -7.77
N ALA A 179 -7.71 -22.41 -6.47
CA ALA A 179 -6.47 -22.72 -5.76
C ALA A 179 -5.77 -23.92 -6.42
N THR A 180 -4.46 -23.77 -6.66
CA THR A 180 -3.64 -24.83 -7.26
C THR A 180 -3.48 -26.01 -6.31
N ASP A 181 -3.11 -27.18 -6.85
CA ASP A 181 -2.81 -28.36 -6.02
C ASP A 181 -1.71 -28.07 -4.98
N GLU A 182 -0.72 -27.24 -5.35
CA GLU A 182 0.34 -26.77 -4.46
C GLU A 182 -0.20 -25.90 -3.32
N MET A 183 -1.11 -24.96 -3.61
CA MET A 183 -1.76 -24.13 -2.59
C MET A 183 -2.59 -24.97 -1.62
N ASN A 184 -3.34 -25.95 -2.12
CA ASN A 184 -4.14 -26.84 -1.28
C ASN A 184 -3.26 -27.71 -0.38
N ALA A 185 -2.12 -28.19 -0.88
CA ALA A 185 -1.15 -28.94 -0.08
C ALA A 185 -0.52 -28.07 1.03
N LEU A 186 -0.10 -26.85 0.69
CA LEU A 186 0.49 -25.90 1.65
C LEU A 186 -0.52 -25.44 2.71
N MET A 187 -1.78 -25.26 2.35
CA MET A 187 -2.85 -24.97 3.31
C MET A 187 -3.06 -26.15 4.26
N ALA A 188 -3.08 -27.39 3.76
CA ALA A 188 -3.20 -28.56 4.63
C ALA A 188 -2.02 -28.70 5.62
N GLU A 189 -0.79 -28.34 5.19
CA GLU A 189 0.37 -28.28 6.09
C GLU A 189 0.23 -27.15 7.13
N ALA A 190 -0.34 -26.01 6.76
CA ALA A 190 -0.62 -24.91 7.67
C ALA A 190 -1.69 -25.29 8.71
N ASP A 191 -2.77 -25.97 8.29
CA ASP A 191 -3.82 -26.48 9.17
C ASP A 191 -3.25 -27.50 10.18
N GLU A 192 -2.34 -28.38 9.75
CA GLU A 192 -1.66 -29.31 10.64
C GLU A 192 -0.76 -28.58 11.65
N ALA A 193 -0.04 -27.54 11.21
CA ALA A 193 0.75 -26.70 12.10
C ALA A 193 -0.10 -25.88 13.08
N PHE A 194 -1.32 -25.48 12.68
CA PHE A 194 -2.28 -24.80 13.56
C PHE A 194 -2.70 -25.70 14.73
N LEU A 195 -2.86 -27.00 14.52
CA LEU A 195 -3.19 -27.93 15.61
C LEU A 195 -2.12 -27.92 16.71
N ALA A 196 -0.84 -27.84 16.35
CA ALA A 196 0.25 -27.74 17.32
C ALA A 196 0.21 -26.42 18.12
N VAL A 197 -0.18 -25.31 17.47
CA VAL A 197 -0.41 -24.02 18.14
C VAL A 197 -1.61 -24.13 19.09
N GLY A 198 -2.68 -24.79 18.66
CA GLY A 198 -3.87 -25.07 19.46
C GLY A 198 -3.56 -25.84 20.74
N GLU A 199 -2.81 -26.94 20.64
CA GLU A 199 -2.39 -27.72 21.81
C GLU A 199 -1.54 -26.89 22.78
N ALA A 200 -0.58 -26.11 22.28
CA ALA A 200 0.20 -25.20 23.11
C ALA A 200 -0.67 -24.13 23.80
N LEU A 201 -1.73 -23.65 23.13
CA LEU A 201 -2.67 -22.70 23.72
C LEU A 201 -3.58 -23.34 24.77
N LYS A 202 -3.99 -24.60 24.60
CA LYS A 202 -4.78 -25.35 25.59
C LYS A 202 -4.00 -25.59 26.88
N ASP A 203 -2.69 -25.82 26.78
CA ASP A 203 -1.83 -25.93 27.96
C ASP A 203 -1.80 -24.63 28.79
N ILE A 204 -1.91 -23.47 28.12
CA ILE A 204 -1.95 -22.14 28.75
C ILE A 204 -3.37 -21.80 29.23
N TYR A 205 -4.38 -22.16 28.43
CA TYR A 205 -5.79 -21.93 28.69
C TYR A 205 -6.56 -23.27 28.69
N PRO A 206 -6.62 -23.99 29.82
CA PRO A 206 -7.28 -25.30 29.89
C PRO A 206 -8.78 -25.29 29.57
N VAL A 207 -9.39 -24.09 29.55
CA VAL A 207 -10.80 -23.85 29.22
C VAL A 207 -11.02 -23.68 27.70
N LEU A 208 -9.94 -23.59 26.92
CA LEU A 208 -10.01 -23.57 25.46
C LEU A 208 -10.33 -24.99 24.96
N ASP A 209 -11.52 -25.19 24.42
CA ASP A 209 -11.92 -26.42 23.74
C ASP A 209 -11.72 -26.33 22.23
N ASP A 210 -11.89 -27.45 21.52
CA ASP A 210 -11.69 -27.51 20.06
C ASP A 210 -12.65 -26.58 19.31
N ALA A 211 -13.87 -26.41 19.81
CA ALA A 211 -14.87 -25.54 19.21
C ALA A 211 -14.49 -24.06 19.34
N ALA A 212 -14.04 -23.63 20.51
CA ALA A 212 -13.53 -22.28 20.73
C ALA A 212 -12.25 -22.03 19.90
N LEU A 213 -11.36 -23.01 19.81
CA LEU A 213 -10.16 -22.92 18.98
C LEU A 213 -10.51 -22.74 17.49
N GLU A 214 -11.52 -23.45 16.98
CA GLU A 214 -12.02 -23.28 15.60
C GLU A 214 -12.56 -21.87 15.37
N THR A 215 -13.29 -21.28 16.33
CA THR A 215 -13.75 -19.89 16.22
C THR A 215 -12.61 -18.86 16.25
N LEU A 216 -11.50 -19.19 16.89
CA LEU A 216 -10.31 -18.35 16.98
C LEU A 216 -9.35 -18.54 15.80
N HIS A 217 -9.56 -19.55 14.96
CA HIS A 217 -8.68 -19.91 13.85
C HIS A 217 -8.29 -18.70 13.00
N ASP A 218 -9.28 -17.99 12.44
CA ASP A 218 -9.04 -16.84 11.55
C ASP A 218 -8.35 -15.68 12.28
N THR A 219 -8.65 -15.51 13.58
CA THR A 219 -8.03 -14.48 14.40
C THR A 219 -6.56 -14.80 14.64
N ILE A 220 -6.26 -16.05 15.00
CA ILE A 220 -4.89 -16.53 15.21
C ILE A 220 -4.11 -16.47 13.89
N GLN A 221 -4.69 -16.92 12.78
CA GLN A 221 -4.07 -16.84 11.46
C GLN A 221 -3.73 -15.38 11.09
N ALA A 222 -4.68 -14.45 11.26
CA ALA A 222 -4.49 -13.03 10.96
C ALA A 222 -3.42 -12.37 11.87
N ILE A 223 -3.26 -12.85 13.10
CA ILE A 223 -2.18 -12.41 13.99
C ILE A 223 -0.85 -12.97 13.50
N VAL A 224 -0.79 -14.27 13.18
CA VAL A 224 0.47 -14.98 12.90
C VAL A 224 1.10 -14.53 11.58
N TYR A 225 0.31 -14.46 10.49
CA TYR A 225 0.84 -14.07 9.18
C TYR A 225 -0.27 -13.65 8.19
N GLN A 226 -0.07 -12.52 7.51
CA GLN A 226 -0.91 -12.03 6.42
C GLN A 226 -0.13 -11.97 5.10
N SER A 227 -0.83 -11.98 3.95
CA SER A 227 -0.16 -11.85 2.65
C SER A 227 0.64 -10.54 2.57
N GLY A 228 1.85 -10.63 2.01
CA GLY A 228 2.78 -9.50 1.90
C GLY A 228 3.45 -9.09 3.22
N ASP A 229 3.31 -9.86 4.30
CA ASP A 229 3.88 -9.47 5.59
C ASP A 229 5.42 -9.41 5.57
N ASP A 230 5.92 -8.26 6.01
CA ASP A 230 7.33 -8.03 6.29
C ASP A 230 7.54 -7.75 7.78
N PHE A 231 8.80 -7.53 8.17
CA PHE A 231 9.14 -7.22 9.55
C PHE A 231 8.38 -5.99 10.07
N THR A 232 8.24 -4.95 9.24
CA THR A 232 7.68 -3.67 9.64
C THR A 232 6.16 -3.74 9.80
N THR A 233 5.45 -4.41 8.89
CA THR A 233 3.99 -4.59 8.96
C THR A 233 3.60 -5.42 10.17
N GLN A 234 4.33 -6.51 10.45
CA GLN A 234 4.09 -7.34 11.63
C GLN A 234 4.38 -6.58 12.92
N TYR A 235 5.52 -5.88 12.98
CA TYR A 235 5.91 -5.10 14.16
C TYR A 235 4.85 -4.04 14.50
N ASP A 236 4.39 -3.28 13.52
CA ASP A 236 3.38 -2.24 13.74
C ASP A 236 2.05 -2.81 14.17
N ARG A 237 1.59 -3.90 13.53
CA ARG A 237 0.35 -4.59 13.92
C ARG A 237 0.36 -4.99 15.39
N TYR A 238 1.46 -5.58 15.86
CA TYR A 238 1.55 -6.00 17.25
C TYR A 238 1.69 -4.81 18.21
N MET A 239 2.38 -3.75 17.81
CA MET A 239 2.47 -2.52 18.59
C MET A 239 1.12 -1.83 18.73
N ASP A 240 0.32 -1.77 17.66
CA ASP A 240 -1.04 -1.23 17.65
C ASP A 240 -2.01 -2.09 18.48
N ALA A 241 -1.77 -3.40 18.54
CA ALA A 241 -2.45 -4.31 19.46
C ALA A 241 -2.04 -4.16 20.94
N GLY A 242 -1.15 -3.21 21.27
CA GLY A 242 -0.75 -2.90 22.63
C GLY A 242 0.30 -3.85 23.22
N SER A 243 0.99 -4.63 22.40
CA SER A 243 1.97 -5.64 22.86
C SER A 243 3.35 -5.09 23.18
N GLY A 244 3.56 -3.76 23.12
CA GLY A 244 4.87 -3.12 23.25
C GLY A 244 5.62 -3.36 24.57
N GLU A 245 4.90 -3.70 25.65
CA GLU A 245 5.51 -4.06 26.94
C GLU A 245 6.26 -5.40 26.90
N ALA A 246 6.01 -6.25 25.90
CA ALA A 246 6.70 -7.54 25.74
C ALA A 246 8.15 -7.39 25.24
N LEU A 247 8.54 -6.20 24.77
CA LEU A 247 9.89 -5.97 24.25
C LEU A 247 10.93 -5.90 25.37
N SER A 248 11.90 -6.80 25.34
CA SER A 248 13.04 -6.79 26.26
C SER A 248 13.90 -5.53 26.14
N ASN A 249 14.02 -4.98 24.92
CA ASN A 249 14.73 -3.73 24.66
C ASN A 249 14.02 -2.87 23.61
N THR A 250 13.17 -1.97 24.08
CA THR A 250 12.40 -1.04 23.24
C THR A 250 13.28 -0.17 22.35
N THR A 251 14.48 0.20 22.81
CA THR A 251 15.36 1.07 22.01
C THR A 251 15.94 0.35 20.80
N THR A 252 16.40 -0.89 20.98
CA THR A 252 16.89 -1.73 19.89
C THR A 252 15.76 -2.05 18.91
N ALA A 253 14.58 -2.41 19.41
CA ALA A 253 13.41 -2.66 18.58
C ALA A 253 13.01 -1.44 17.73
N PHE A 254 13.04 -0.24 18.32
CA PHE A 254 12.82 1.01 17.60
C PHE A 254 13.82 1.21 16.46
N PHE A 255 15.12 1.03 16.71
CA PHE A 255 16.13 1.19 15.66
C PHE A 255 16.02 0.14 14.54
N ILE A 256 15.62 -1.09 14.88
CA ILE A 256 15.39 -2.16 13.90
C ILE A 256 14.15 -1.82 13.04
N ARG A 257 13.06 -1.36 13.66
CA ARG A 257 11.83 -0.96 12.95
C ARG A 257 12.07 0.20 11.99
N TYR A 258 12.67 1.28 12.48
CA TYR A 258 12.85 2.52 11.74
C TYR A 258 14.19 2.61 10.98
N ALA A 259 14.86 1.47 10.74
CA ALA A 259 16.18 1.44 10.10
C ALA A 259 16.19 2.13 8.72
N ASP A 260 15.18 1.89 7.88
CA ASP A 260 15.08 2.52 6.55
C ASP A 260 14.80 4.02 6.64
N ASP A 261 13.90 4.42 7.53
CA ASP A 261 13.59 5.83 7.79
C ASP A 261 14.82 6.62 8.26
N LEU A 262 15.69 6.00 9.06
CA LEU A 262 16.96 6.61 9.47
C LEU A 262 17.89 6.82 8.27
N ILE A 263 17.91 5.89 7.31
CA ILE A 263 18.67 6.04 6.06
C ILE A 263 18.06 7.18 5.24
N TYR A 264 16.74 7.21 5.05
CA TYR A 264 16.06 8.27 4.29
C TYR A 264 16.26 9.66 4.91
N CYS A 265 16.13 9.77 6.23
CA CYS A 265 16.41 10.98 6.98
C CYS A 265 17.89 11.39 6.85
N GLY A 266 18.81 10.43 6.91
CA GLY A 266 20.22 10.67 6.68
C GLY A 266 20.51 11.22 5.28
N VAL A 267 19.95 10.61 4.23
CA VAL A 267 20.07 11.10 2.85
C VAL A 267 19.48 12.50 2.72
N ALA A 268 18.32 12.77 3.32
CA ALA A 268 17.70 14.08 3.36
C ALA A 268 18.62 15.15 3.99
N LEU A 269 19.27 14.82 5.10
CA LEU A 269 20.22 15.71 5.78
C LEU A 269 21.48 15.96 4.95
N ILE A 270 21.98 14.96 4.20
CA ILE A 270 23.10 15.17 3.26
C ILE A 270 22.68 16.15 2.17
N LEU A 271 21.51 15.96 1.56
CA LEU A 271 21.00 16.84 0.50
C LEU A 271 20.81 18.26 1.03
N ALA A 272 20.27 18.42 2.25
CA ALA A 272 20.14 19.71 2.90
C ALA A 272 21.52 20.36 3.19
N ALA A 273 22.49 19.59 3.69
CA ALA A 273 23.85 20.07 3.94
C ALA A 273 24.54 20.53 2.65
N LEU A 274 24.40 19.78 1.56
CA LEU A 274 24.91 20.14 0.24
C LEU A 274 24.22 21.41 -0.29
N ALA A 275 22.90 21.50 -0.19
CA ALA A 275 22.15 22.67 -0.59
C ALA A 275 22.60 23.93 0.17
N LEU A 276 22.89 23.81 1.47
CA LEU A 276 23.41 24.90 2.28
C LEU A 276 24.84 25.30 1.89
N LEU A 277 25.74 24.32 1.69
CA LEU A 277 27.13 24.56 1.30
C LEU A 277 27.25 25.24 -0.07
N PHE A 278 26.45 24.79 -1.03
CA PHE A 278 26.49 25.27 -2.41
C PHE A 278 25.46 26.37 -2.69
N SER A 279 24.69 26.82 -1.69
CA SER A 279 23.63 27.83 -1.84
C SER A 279 24.05 29.05 -2.66
N ARG A 280 25.25 29.60 -2.42
CA ARG A 280 25.78 30.75 -3.17
C ARG A 280 26.02 30.43 -4.64
N THR A 281 26.64 29.29 -4.93
CA THR A 281 26.93 28.85 -6.31
C THR A 281 25.65 28.48 -7.05
N LEU A 282 24.72 27.81 -6.36
CA LEU A 282 23.41 27.46 -6.88
C LEU A 282 22.63 28.71 -7.26
N VAL A 283 22.54 29.71 -6.37
CA VAL A 283 21.82 30.97 -6.63
C VAL A 283 22.39 31.71 -7.83
N VAL A 284 23.73 31.72 -7.99
CA VAL A 284 24.39 32.39 -9.11
C VAL A 284 24.16 31.66 -10.44
N LYS A 285 24.11 30.32 -10.46
CA LYS A 285 24.00 29.55 -11.71
C LYS A 285 22.58 29.19 -12.14
N LEU A 286 21.69 28.86 -11.19
CA LEU A 286 20.36 28.33 -11.46
C LEU A 286 19.25 29.39 -11.26
N GLY A 287 19.54 30.46 -10.52
CA GLY A 287 18.55 31.43 -10.09
C GLY A 287 17.66 30.90 -8.96
N ILE A 288 17.05 31.83 -8.21
CA ILE A 288 16.23 31.52 -7.04
C ILE A 288 15.04 30.60 -7.37
N PRO A 289 14.25 30.85 -8.45
CA PRO A 289 13.04 30.06 -8.70
C PRO A 289 13.32 28.57 -8.94
N ARG A 290 14.35 28.25 -9.73
CA ARG A 290 14.70 26.86 -10.04
C ARG A 290 15.14 26.09 -8.80
N ILE A 291 15.90 26.74 -7.91
CA ILE A 291 16.33 26.13 -6.64
C ILE A 291 15.15 25.79 -5.75
N ILE A 292 14.18 26.71 -5.63
CA ILE A 292 12.98 26.48 -4.80
C ILE A 292 12.22 25.26 -5.34
N ILE A 293 11.98 25.20 -6.66
CA ILE A 293 11.27 24.09 -7.30
C ILE A 293 12.05 22.78 -7.13
N SER A 294 13.36 22.78 -7.37
CA SER A 294 14.18 21.55 -7.23
C SER A 294 14.24 21.07 -5.78
N LEU A 295 14.39 21.96 -4.80
CA LEU A 295 14.40 21.60 -3.38
C LEU A 295 13.04 21.05 -2.95
N PHE A 296 11.95 21.68 -3.41
CA PHE A 296 10.60 21.21 -3.15
C PHE A 296 10.33 19.83 -3.77
N PHE A 297 10.77 19.59 -5.00
CA PHE A 297 10.67 18.28 -5.63
C PHE A 297 11.46 17.20 -4.87
N ILE A 298 12.71 17.50 -4.48
CA ILE A 298 13.52 16.59 -3.65
C ILE A 298 12.83 16.29 -2.32
N LEU A 299 12.24 17.30 -1.69
CA LEU A 299 11.47 17.13 -0.46
C LEU A 299 10.29 16.18 -0.69
N LEU A 300 9.49 16.36 -1.74
CA LEU A 300 8.36 15.46 -2.05
C LEU A 300 8.83 14.02 -2.30
N CYS A 301 9.95 13.81 -3.00
CA CYS A 301 10.52 12.48 -3.20
C CYS A 301 10.94 11.83 -1.87
N LEU A 302 11.52 12.60 -0.95
CA LEU A 302 11.92 12.10 0.36
C LEU A 302 10.70 11.77 1.24
N LEU A 303 9.64 12.59 1.19
CA LEU A 303 8.40 12.27 1.88
C LEU A 303 7.75 11.00 1.30
N ALA A 304 7.79 10.81 -0.03
CA ALA A 304 7.29 9.60 -0.65
C ALA A 304 8.02 8.35 -0.13
N LEU A 305 9.35 8.40 0.00
CA LEU A 305 10.13 7.30 0.60
C LEU A 305 9.81 7.08 2.08
N LEU A 306 9.60 8.16 2.86
CA LEU A 306 9.26 8.07 4.28
C LEU A 306 7.85 7.52 4.53
N TYR A 307 6.94 7.67 3.56
CA TYR A 307 5.59 7.10 3.63
C TYR A 307 5.49 5.74 2.93
N ASP A 308 6.61 5.10 2.62
CA ASP A 308 6.69 3.82 1.90
C ASP A 308 5.91 3.81 0.57
N LEU A 309 5.73 4.99 -0.04
CA LEU A 309 5.08 5.11 -1.35
C LEU A 309 6.05 4.68 -2.45
N SER A 310 5.52 4.01 -3.47
CA SER A 310 6.28 3.55 -4.62
C SER A 310 6.78 4.73 -5.46
N LEU A 311 7.99 5.20 -5.14
CA LEU A 311 8.65 6.30 -5.84
C LEU A 311 8.82 6.00 -7.33
N SER A 312 9.01 4.73 -7.70
CA SER A 312 9.04 4.29 -9.10
C SER A 312 7.72 4.58 -9.83
N THR A 313 6.58 4.23 -9.24
CA THR A 313 5.25 4.48 -9.81
C THR A 313 4.96 5.98 -9.89
N LEU A 314 5.22 6.73 -8.81
CA LEU A 314 5.02 8.18 -8.79
C LEU A 314 5.87 8.92 -9.84
N LEU A 315 7.15 8.52 -9.99
CA LEU A 315 8.02 9.06 -11.03
C LEU A 315 7.58 8.63 -12.43
N SER A 316 7.20 7.37 -12.62
CA SER A 316 6.69 6.87 -13.91
C SER A 316 5.48 7.69 -14.37
N ASN A 317 4.47 7.83 -13.50
CA ASN A 317 3.27 8.62 -13.77
C ASN A 317 3.59 10.09 -14.05
N SER A 318 4.55 10.67 -13.32
CA SER A 318 5.02 12.04 -13.56
C SER A 318 5.72 12.19 -14.92
N VAL A 319 6.55 11.22 -15.31
CA VAL A 319 7.29 11.21 -16.58
C VAL A 319 6.34 11.02 -17.76
N VAL A 320 5.38 10.09 -17.66
CA VAL A 320 4.35 9.87 -18.69
C VAL A 320 3.56 11.17 -18.90
N ARG A 321 3.08 11.79 -17.81
CA ARG A 321 2.36 13.06 -17.86
C ARG A 321 3.21 14.19 -18.43
N MET A 322 4.49 14.24 -18.07
CA MET A 322 5.44 15.20 -18.65
C MET A 322 5.63 14.98 -20.15
N GLY A 323 5.77 13.73 -20.60
CA GLY A 323 5.90 13.37 -22.00
C GLY A 323 4.69 13.80 -22.82
N MET A 324 3.49 13.46 -22.35
CA MET A 324 2.23 13.86 -23.00
C MET A 324 2.11 15.39 -23.11
N ASN A 325 2.31 16.11 -21.99
CA ASN A 325 2.25 17.57 -21.99
C ASN A 325 3.33 18.22 -22.86
N ALA A 326 4.53 17.65 -22.92
CA ALA A 326 5.61 18.18 -23.76
C ALA A 326 5.26 18.07 -25.26
N ILE A 327 4.69 16.94 -25.69
CA ILE A 327 4.24 16.75 -27.08
C ILE A 327 3.12 17.74 -27.42
N MET A 328 2.14 17.91 -26.53
CA MET A 328 1.05 18.88 -26.72
C MET A 328 1.58 20.31 -26.86
N VAL A 329 2.56 20.71 -26.04
CA VAL A 329 3.19 22.04 -26.14
C VAL A 329 3.98 22.20 -27.44
N LEU A 330 4.73 21.17 -27.86
CA LEU A 330 5.47 21.21 -29.13
C LEU A 330 4.52 21.37 -30.33
N ALA A 331 3.36 20.71 -30.31
CA ALA A 331 2.33 20.87 -31.34
C ALA A 331 1.77 22.30 -31.40
N MET A 332 1.79 23.06 -30.30
CA MET A 332 1.34 24.45 -30.28
C MET A 332 2.36 25.44 -30.87
N VAL A 333 3.66 25.10 -30.93
CA VAL A 333 4.74 26.03 -31.34
C VAL A 333 4.53 26.60 -32.76
N PRO A 334 4.20 25.80 -33.80
CA PRO A 334 3.94 26.34 -35.13
C PRO A 334 2.74 27.30 -35.17
N GLY A 335 1.69 27.03 -34.39
CA GLY A 335 0.53 27.90 -34.28
C GLY A 335 0.89 29.28 -33.73
N ILE A 336 1.69 29.32 -32.65
CA ILE A 336 2.17 30.57 -32.06
C ILE A 336 3.00 31.37 -33.09
N GLN A 337 3.83 30.70 -33.89
CA GLN A 337 4.66 31.36 -34.92
C GLN A 337 3.82 31.97 -36.05
N CYS A 338 2.70 31.34 -36.41
CA CYS A 338 1.77 31.87 -37.41
C CYS A 338 0.86 32.99 -36.88
N GLY A 339 0.97 33.36 -35.59
CA GLY A 339 0.20 34.43 -34.98
C GLY A 339 -1.23 34.05 -34.62
N ILE A 340 -1.57 32.75 -34.65
CA ILE A 340 -2.86 32.24 -34.20
C ILE A 340 -2.83 32.02 -32.67
N SER A 341 -3.96 32.21 -31.98
CA SER A 341 -4.04 32.03 -30.52
C SER A 341 -3.65 30.62 -30.07
N LEU A 342 -3.07 30.54 -28.86
CA LEU A 342 -2.79 29.28 -28.18
C LEU A 342 -4.09 28.45 -28.12
N ASN A 343 -4.02 27.19 -28.53
CA ASN A 343 -5.10 26.19 -28.49
C ASN A 343 -6.06 26.09 -29.71
N LEU A 344 -5.79 26.78 -30.83
CA LEU A 344 -6.64 26.72 -32.04
C LEU A 344 -6.61 25.39 -32.82
N GLY A 345 -5.45 24.72 -32.87
CA GLY A 345 -5.27 23.53 -33.70
C GLY A 345 -5.18 22.21 -32.94
N LEU A 346 -5.00 22.26 -31.61
CA LEU A 346 -4.73 21.08 -30.80
C LEU A 346 -5.91 20.10 -30.74
N PRO A 347 -7.17 20.54 -30.51
CA PRO A 347 -8.32 19.63 -30.51
C PRO A 347 -8.54 18.95 -31.87
N ILE A 348 -8.43 19.70 -32.97
CA ILE A 348 -8.58 19.16 -34.34
C ILE A 348 -7.49 18.12 -34.63
N GLY A 349 -6.25 18.38 -34.19
CA GLY A 349 -5.14 17.44 -34.32
C GLY A 349 -5.33 16.17 -33.49
N LEU A 350 -5.82 16.29 -32.25
CA LEU A 350 -6.14 15.15 -31.40
C LEU A 350 -7.23 14.26 -32.03
N VAL A 351 -8.34 14.86 -32.46
CA VAL A 351 -9.44 14.11 -33.11
C VAL A 351 -8.98 13.44 -34.39
N ALA A 352 -8.23 14.14 -35.24
CA ALA A 352 -7.68 13.54 -36.46
C ALA A 352 -6.72 12.37 -36.16
N GLY A 353 -5.91 12.48 -35.10
CA GLY A 353 -5.06 11.41 -34.61
C GLY A 353 -5.85 10.20 -34.10
N LEU A 354 -6.90 10.45 -33.30
CA LEU A 354 -7.79 9.40 -32.79
C LEU A 354 -8.54 8.69 -33.92
N ILE A 355 -9.03 9.42 -34.94
CA ILE A 355 -9.62 8.82 -36.14
C ILE A 355 -8.60 7.96 -36.90
N GLY A 356 -7.37 8.45 -37.04
CA GLY A 356 -6.26 7.68 -37.61
C GLY A 356 -6.02 6.37 -36.84
N GLY A 357 -6.03 6.43 -35.51
CA GLY A 357 -5.95 5.27 -34.62
C GLY A 357 -7.10 4.28 -34.81
N LEU A 358 -8.34 4.77 -34.78
CA LEU A 358 -9.55 3.96 -34.98
C LEU A 358 -9.52 3.21 -36.32
N MET A 359 -9.10 3.88 -37.40
CA MET A 359 -8.96 3.22 -38.70
C MET A 359 -7.95 2.07 -38.69
N THR A 360 -6.93 2.12 -37.82
CA THR A 360 -5.93 1.04 -37.74
C THR A 360 -6.49 -0.21 -37.08
N ILE A 361 -7.39 0.00 -36.12
CA ILE A 361 -8.15 -1.05 -35.43
C ILE A 361 -9.13 -1.70 -36.42
N GLU A 362 -9.92 -0.88 -37.14
CA GLU A 362 -10.89 -1.36 -38.14
C GLU A 362 -10.25 -2.15 -39.28
N PHE A 363 -9.05 -1.74 -39.74
CA PHE A 363 -8.32 -2.48 -40.77
C PHE A 363 -7.50 -3.65 -40.22
N GLY A 364 -7.51 -3.88 -38.91
CA GLY A 364 -6.82 -5.01 -38.26
C GLY A 364 -5.31 -5.01 -38.52
N ILE A 365 -4.64 -3.85 -38.49
CA ILE A 365 -3.19 -3.73 -38.74
C ILE A 365 -2.44 -3.70 -37.39
N PRO A 366 -1.84 -4.82 -36.92
CA PRO A 366 -1.20 -4.85 -35.61
C PRO A 366 0.21 -4.24 -35.60
N GLY A 367 0.65 -3.86 -34.39
CA GLY A 367 2.02 -3.49 -34.08
C GLY A 367 2.48 -2.16 -34.70
N TRP A 368 3.79 -2.04 -34.92
CA TRP A 368 4.42 -0.81 -35.43
C TRP A 368 3.91 -0.37 -36.81
N GLY A 369 3.41 -1.30 -37.63
CA GLY A 369 2.80 -0.99 -38.91
C GLY A 369 1.48 -0.21 -38.76
N GLY A 370 0.65 -0.59 -37.79
CA GLY A 370 -0.57 0.13 -37.43
C GLY A 370 -0.25 1.55 -36.94
N PHE A 371 0.73 1.68 -36.05
CA PHE A 371 1.15 2.99 -35.54
C PHE A 371 1.56 3.99 -36.64
N LEU A 372 2.39 3.58 -37.59
CA LEU A 372 2.81 4.45 -38.69
C LEU A 372 1.66 4.78 -39.65
N PHE A 373 0.76 3.82 -39.89
CA PHE A 373 -0.44 4.06 -40.68
C PHE A 373 -1.37 5.08 -40.00
N ALA A 374 -1.58 4.96 -38.68
CA ALA A 374 -2.35 5.91 -37.87
C ALA A 374 -1.83 7.34 -38.03
N ILE A 375 -0.50 7.52 -37.92
CA ILE A 375 0.15 8.83 -38.09
C ILE A 375 -0.06 9.37 -39.50
N ALA A 376 0.13 8.55 -40.53
CA ALA A 376 0.02 9.00 -41.92
C ALA A 376 -1.40 9.45 -42.25
N VAL A 377 -2.40 8.65 -41.86
CA VAL A 377 -3.82 8.95 -42.08
C VAL A 377 -4.25 10.15 -41.22
N GLY A 378 -3.90 10.15 -39.93
CA GLY A 378 -4.20 11.25 -39.02
C GLY A 378 -3.59 12.57 -39.49
N ALA A 379 -2.34 12.56 -39.96
CA ALA A 379 -1.69 13.75 -40.52
C ALA A 379 -2.38 14.25 -41.81
N ALA A 380 -2.81 13.34 -42.69
CA ALA A 380 -3.54 13.71 -43.91
C ALA A 380 -4.89 14.37 -43.57
N ILE A 381 -5.65 13.79 -42.65
CA ILE A 381 -6.93 14.34 -42.18
C ILE A 381 -6.69 15.69 -41.48
N ALA A 382 -5.71 15.77 -40.59
CA ALA A 382 -5.36 17.00 -39.87
C ALA A 382 -4.94 18.13 -40.81
N ALA A 383 -4.21 17.82 -41.90
CA ALA A 383 -3.83 18.82 -42.89
C ALA A 383 -5.04 19.41 -43.63
N VAL A 384 -5.99 18.56 -44.03
CA VAL A 384 -7.22 19.00 -44.71
C VAL A 384 -8.11 19.79 -43.76
N ALA A 385 -8.37 19.25 -42.57
CA ALA A 385 -9.21 19.90 -41.56
C ALA A 385 -8.58 21.22 -41.08
N GLY A 386 -7.27 21.24 -40.83
CA GLY A 386 -6.53 22.43 -40.44
C GLY A 386 -6.53 23.52 -41.52
N TRP A 387 -6.45 23.15 -42.80
CA TRP A 387 -6.55 24.11 -43.90
C TRP A 387 -7.95 24.74 -44.01
N LEU A 388 -9.01 23.92 -43.92
CA LEU A 388 -10.38 24.42 -43.90
C LEU A 388 -10.65 25.33 -42.70
N TYR A 389 -10.13 24.94 -41.53
CA TYR A 389 -10.23 25.71 -40.31
C TYR A 389 -9.51 27.06 -40.44
N GLY A 390 -8.30 27.09 -41.01
CA GLY A 390 -7.57 28.32 -41.30
C GLY A 390 -8.30 29.23 -42.29
N LEU A 391 -9.03 28.68 -43.27
CA LEU A 391 -9.85 29.47 -44.18
C LEU A 391 -11.04 30.13 -43.47
N LEU A 392 -11.68 29.40 -42.55
CA LEU A 392 -12.79 29.89 -41.74
C LEU A 392 -12.34 31.02 -40.81
N LEU A 393 -11.22 30.86 -40.11
CA LEU A 393 -10.65 31.89 -39.23
C LEU A 393 -10.30 33.17 -39.99
N ASN A 394 -9.73 33.04 -41.19
CA ASN A 394 -9.42 34.19 -42.04
C ASN A 394 -10.66 35.01 -42.44
N ARG A 395 -11.85 34.39 -42.44
CA ARG A 395 -13.14 35.08 -42.68
C ARG A 395 -13.74 35.70 -41.41
N LEU A 396 -13.31 35.29 -40.23
CA LEU A 396 -13.83 35.71 -38.92
C LEU A 396 -12.83 36.59 -38.14
N LYS A 397 -12.06 37.41 -38.87
CA LYS A 397 -11.07 38.32 -38.28
C LYS A 397 -11.70 39.25 -37.24
N GLY A 398 -11.21 39.15 -36.00
CA GLY A 398 -11.66 39.98 -34.87
C GLY A 398 -12.49 39.23 -33.82
N GLU A 399 -13.13 38.10 -34.17
CA GLU A 399 -13.83 37.20 -33.23
C GLU A 399 -13.18 35.81 -33.14
N GLU A 400 -11.94 35.68 -33.62
CA GLU A 400 -11.22 34.40 -33.73
C GLU A 400 -11.20 33.63 -32.40
N MET A 401 -10.99 34.33 -31.28
CA MET A 401 -10.89 33.73 -29.94
C MET A 401 -12.21 33.11 -29.46
N SER A 402 -13.37 33.70 -29.74
CA SER A 402 -14.66 33.13 -29.28
C SER A 402 -14.99 31.84 -30.04
N VAL A 403 -14.81 31.85 -31.36
CA VAL A 403 -15.04 30.69 -32.23
C VAL A 403 -14.05 29.57 -31.92
N THR A 404 -12.79 29.92 -31.59
CA THR A 404 -11.79 28.97 -31.11
C THR A 404 -12.28 28.19 -29.90
N THR A 405 -12.75 28.90 -28.88
CA THR A 405 -13.16 28.32 -27.61
C THR A 405 -14.36 27.41 -27.80
N TYR A 406 -15.33 27.81 -28.63
CA TYR A 406 -16.45 26.94 -28.98
C TYR A 406 -16.00 25.66 -29.67
N VAL A 407 -15.12 25.74 -30.67
CA VAL A 407 -14.64 24.55 -31.38
C VAL A 407 -13.83 23.64 -30.46
N GLY A 408 -13.06 24.20 -29.53
CA GLY A 408 -12.34 23.44 -28.52
C GLY A 408 -13.24 22.75 -27.48
N PHE A 409 -14.43 23.30 -27.19
CA PHE A 409 -15.43 22.68 -26.31
C PHE A 409 -16.44 21.78 -27.05
N SER A 410 -16.48 21.82 -28.39
CA SER A 410 -17.39 21.00 -29.21
C SER A 410 -16.83 19.61 -29.53
N ILE A 411 -15.58 19.37 -29.11
CA ILE A 411 -14.80 18.14 -29.20
C ILE A 411 -14.65 17.66 -27.76
#